data_AF-G0VKG9-F1
#
_entry.id   AF-G0VKG9-F1
#
_cell.length_a   1.000
_cell.length_b   1.000
_cell.length_c   1.000
_cell.angle_alpha   90.00
_cell.angle_beta   90.00
_cell.angle_gamma   90.00
#
_symmetry.space_group_name_H-M   'P 1'
#
loop_
_entity.id
_entity.type
_entity.pdbx_description
1 polymer ?
#
loop_
_entity_poly.entity_id
_entity_poly.type
_entity_poly.pdbx_seq_one_letter_code
_entity_poly.pdbx_strand_id
1 'polypeptide(L)'
;MNAIYNHAVKQKTQLQRDLITFENENLTAPISLQGAISATLVSFEKSITQLDQFLKTHANGNGEDDVKVEKFNNKLATLRADLHDFTTKFKELKANYNQSNARTQLFSSQSTANPFVEDSTMNKRIIHNDNDINDRSFSNRSQQQSALPLYNGLQKEQSIFERGNAQLDMILEMGYQSFDDIVHQNKILDSVQDRMSNSLRTLGVSDETIHNINKRVFTDKVIFYTLLFLLFLSMYLLLKYLR
;
A
#
# COMPACT_ATOMS: atom_id res chain seq x y z
N MET A 1 -3.43 11.54 -18.81
CA MET A 1 -3.69 11.33 -17.36
C MET A 1 -2.99 10.05 -16.93
N ASN A 2 -2.32 10.05 -15.78
CA ASN A 2 -1.53 8.89 -15.33
C ASN A 2 -2.44 7.87 -14.61
N ALA A 3 -2.56 6.67 -15.16
CA ALA A 3 -3.40 5.59 -14.62
C ALA A 3 -2.97 5.16 -13.21
N ILE A 4 -1.66 5.17 -12.94
CA ILE A 4 -1.07 4.82 -11.63
C ILE A 4 -1.50 5.84 -10.57
N TYR A 5 -1.46 7.13 -10.90
CA TYR A 5 -1.89 8.18 -9.98
C TYR A 5 -3.40 8.10 -9.68
N ASN A 6 -4.23 7.88 -10.71
CA ASN A 6 -5.68 7.72 -10.50
C ASN A 6 -6.00 6.50 -9.63
N HIS A 7 -5.24 5.42 -9.75
CA HIS A 7 -5.35 4.25 -8.90
C HIS A 7 -4.97 4.57 -7.45
N ALA A 8 -3.83 5.22 -7.22
CA ALA A 8 -3.41 5.66 -5.89
C ALA A 8 -4.43 6.59 -5.22
N VAL A 9 -5.05 7.50 -5.97
CA VAL A 9 -6.11 8.38 -5.46
C VAL A 9 -7.35 7.58 -5.05
N LYS A 10 -7.77 6.59 -5.83
CA LYS A 10 -8.88 5.71 -5.46
C LYS A 10 -8.59 4.95 -4.17
N GLN A 11 -7.39 4.38 -4.04
CA GLN A 11 -6.95 3.69 -2.83
C GLN A 11 -6.93 4.62 -1.61
N LYS A 12 -6.44 5.85 -1.77
CA LYS A 12 -6.51 6.90 -0.74
C LYS A 12 -7.95 7.16 -0.30
N THR A 13 -8.89 7.34 -1.23
CA THR A 13 -10.30 7.60 -0.87
C THR A 13 -10.96 6.40 -0.19
N GLN A 14 -10.58 5.18 -0.57
CA GLN A 14 -11.03 3.95 0.07
C GLN A 14 -10.50 3.86 1.50
N LEU A 15 -9.18 4.05 1.70
CA LEU A 15 -8.54 4.09 3.02
C LEU A 15 -9.15 5.15 3.94
N GLN A 16 -9.46 6.33 3.41
CA GLN A 16 -10.13 7.37 4.20
C GLN A 16 -11.51 6.92 4.69
N ARG A 17 -12.32 6.32 3.80
CA ARG A 17 -13.63 5.80 4.18
C ARG A 17 -13.51 4.71 5.23
N ASP A 18 -12.64 3.73 4.99
CA ASP A 18 -12.48 2.58 5.88
C ASP A 18 -11.95 2.99 7.25
N LEU A 19 -11.07 3.98 7.32
CA LEU A 19 -10.55 4.54 8.56
C LEU A 19 -11.61 5.35 9.33
N ILE A 20 -12.46 6.12 8.64
CA ILE A 20 -13.60 6.82 9.25
C ILE A 20 -14.61 5.82 9.80
N THR A 21 -14.91 4.76 9.06
CA THR A 21 -15.78 3.68 9.54
C THR A 21 -15.17 3.01 10.77
N PHE A 22 -13.86 2.75 10.76
CA PHE A 22 -13.16 2.17 11.91
C PHE A 22 -13.21 3.09 13.14
N GLU A 23 -13.11 4.41 12.93
CA GLU A 23 -13.18 5.40 14.00
C GLU A 23 -14.58 5.54 14.58
N ASN A 24 -15.61 5.55 13.73
CA ASN A 24 -17.01 5.61 14.17
C ASN A 24 -17.43 4.33 14.91
N GLU A 25 -16.91 3.18 14.48
CA GLU A 25 -17.23 1.87 15.03
C GLU A 25 -16.14 1.34 15.97
N ASN A 26 -15.44 2.20 16.72
CA ASN A 26 -14.32 1.81 17.60
C ASN A 26 -14.58 0.64 18.58
N LEU A 27 -15.84 0.30 18.86
CA LEU A 27 -16.26 -0.78 19.77
C LEU A 27 -16.87 -2.00 19.04
N THR A 28 -17.42 -1.81 17.83
CA THR A 28 -18.13 -2.85 17.05
C THR A 28 -17.45 -3.14 15.72
N ALA A 29 -16.37 -2.44 15.41
CA ALA A 29 -15.69 -2.53 14.13
C ALA A 29 -15.28 -3.98 13.89
N PRO A 30 -15.71 -4.56 12.75
CA PRO A 30 -15.41 -5.95 12.48
C PRO A 30 -13.91 -6.08 12.24
N ILE A 31 -13.30 -7.13 12.78
CA ILE A 31 -11.86 -7.41 12.63
C ILE A 31 -11.47 -7.52 11.14
N SER A 32 -12.44 -7.85 10.28
CA SER A 32 -12.28 -7.82 8.83
C SER A 32 -11.91 -6.44 8.29
N LEU A 33 -12.48 -5.37 8.83
CA LEU A 33 -12.13 -4.00 8.46
C LEU A 33 -10.66 -3.68 8.78
N GLN A 34 -10.12 -4.20 9.89
CA GLN A 34 -8.68 -4.05 10.19
C GLN A 34 -7.79 -4.79 9.18
N GLY A 35 -8.20 -5.98 8.75
CA GLY A 35 -7.51 -6.74 7.70
C GLY A 35 -7.55 -6.04 6.35
N ALA A 36 -8.73 -5.53 5.96
CA ALA A 36 -8.93 -4.78 4.74
C ALA A 36 -8.11 -3.48 4.70
N ILE A 37 -8.09 -2.71 5.80
CA ILE A 37 -7.24 -1.51 5.93
C ILE A 37 -5.75 -1.88 5.80
N SER A 38 -5.31 -2.97 6.44
CA SER A 38 -3.91 -3.41 6.36
C SER A 38 -3.52 -3.79 4.93
N ALA A 39 -4.37 -4.51 4.20
CA ALA A 39 -4.14 -4.92 2.82
C ALA A 39 -4.12 -3.72 1.85
N THR A 40 -5.10 -2.81 1.99
CA THR A 40 -5.18 -1.60 1.16
C THR A 40 -4.00 -0.65 1.40
N LEU A 41 -3.47 -0.58 2.63
CA LEU A 41 -2.28 0.20 2.97
C LEU A 41 -1.02 -0.34 2.26
N VAL A 42 -0.81 -1.66 2.26
CA VAL A 42 0.30 -2.29 1.53
C VAL A 42 0.17 -2.07 0.02
N SER A 43 -1.05 -2.18 -0.52
CA SER A 43 -1.28 -1.93 -1.95
C SER A 43 -1.06 -0.45 -2.33
N PHE A 44 -1.37 0.48 -1.42
CA PHE A 44 -1.11 1.91 -1.58
C PHE A 44 0.39 2.22 -1.58
N GLU A 45 1.16 1.63 -0.66
CA GLU A 45 2.64 1.72 -0.62
C GLU A 45 3.28 1.21 -1.93
N LYS A 46 2.79 0.07 -2.45
CA LYS A 46 3.23 -0.48 -3.73
C LYS A 46 2.94 0.49 -4.89
N SER A 47 1.75 1.08 -4.93
CA SER A 47 1.37 2.07 -5.96
C SER A 47 2.24 3.35 -5.89
N ILE A 48 2.62 3.80 -4.69
CA ILE A 48 3.54 4.93 -4.50
C ILE A 48 4.93 4.59 -5.03
N THR A 49 5.43 3.38 -4.74
CA THR A 49 6.74 2.92 -5.23
C THR A 49 6.77 2.82 -6.76
N GLN A 50 5.67 2.38 -7.38
CA GLN A 50 5.52 2.35 -8.83
C GLN A 50 5.52 3.77 -9.44
N LEU A 51 4.87 4.73 -8.78
CA LEU A 51 4.85 6.12 -9.23
C LEU A 51 6.26 6.76 -9.13
N ASP A 52 7.02 6.42 -8.09
CA ASP A 52 8.42 6.84 -7.92
C ASP A 52 9.33 6.28 -9.03
N GLN A 53 9.18 5.00 -9.37
CA GLN A 53 9.89 4.38 -10.49
C GLN A 53 9.53 5.02 -11.83
N PHE A 54 8.23 5.25 -12.08
CA PHE A 54 7.76 5.95 -13.26
C PHE A 54 8.40 7.35 -13.40
N LEU A 55 8.50 8.09 -12.29
CA LEU A 55 9.12 9.41 -12.29
C LEU A 55 10.61 9.37 -12.58
N LYS A 56 11.35 8.43 -11.98
CA LYS A 56 12.79 8.23 -12.26
C LYS A 56 13.06 7.92 -13.72
N THR A 57 12.21 7.11 -14.35
CA THR A 57 12.34 6.79 -15.78
C THR A 57 12.05 8.01 -16.66
N HIS A 58 11.02 8.79 -16.34
CA HIS A 58 10.67 10.00 -17.10
C HIS A 58 11.66 11.17 -16.87
N ALA A 59 12.29 11.27 -15.70
CA ALA A 59 13.31 12.27 -15.41
C ALA A 59 14.60 12.10 -16.24
N ASN A 60 14.89 10.88 -16.72
CA ASN A 60 16.04 10.60 -17.57
C ASN A 60 15.77 10.88 -19.07
N GLY A 61 14.53 11.21 -19.46
CA GLY A 61 14.17 11.55 -20.84
C GLY A 61 14.05 13.07 -21.01
N ASN A 62 14.78 13.61 -21.99
CA ASN A 62 14.83 15.00 -22.50
C ASN A 62 13.89 16.05 -21.84
N GLY A 63 14.50 17.13 -21.34
CA GLY A 63 13.93 18.18 -20.46
C GLY A 63 12.78 19.08 -20.97
N GLU A 64 11.91 18.59 -21.87
CA GLU A 64 10.64 19.27 -22.20
C GLU A 64 9.51 18.91 -21.19
N ASP A 65 9.75 17.92 -20.32
CA ASP A 65 8.80 17.41 -19.33
C ASP A 65 9.06 17.82 -17.87
N ASP A 66 10.04 18.69 -17.60
CA ASP A 66 10.44 19.08 -16.23
C ASP A 66 9.27 19.62 -15.38
N VAL A 67 8.41 20.46 -15.98
CA VAL A 67 7.23 21.02 -15.29
C VAL A 67 6.19 19.94 -14.94
N LYS A 68 6.11 18.85 -15.71
CA LYS A 68 5.20 17.73 -15.39
C LYS A 68 5.82 16.82 -14.35
N VAL A 69 7.12 16.55 -14.44
CA VAL A 69 7.89 15.75 -13.48
C VAL A 69 7.84 16.39 -12.09
N GLU A 70 8.04 17.71 -11.99
CA GLU A 70 7.96 18.44 -10.72
C GLU A 70 6.56 18.40 -10.09
N LYS A 71 5.51 18.51 -10.90
CA LYS A 71 4.11 18.35 -10.42
C LYS A 71 3.84 16.95 -9.88
N PHE A 72 4.38 15.92 -10.52
CA PHE A 72 4.22 14.54 -10.04
C PHE A 72 5.08 14.25 -8.82
N ASN A 73 6.26 14.85 -8.69
CA ASN A 73 7.07 14.78 -7.46
C ASN A 73 6.36 15.40 -6.26
N ASN A 74 5.75 16.57 -6.43
CA ASN A 74 4.94 17.20 -5.39
C ASN A 74 3.75 16.30 -4.99
N LYS A 75 3.06 15.73 -5.97
CA LYS A 75 1.96 14.77 -5.73
C LYS A 75 2.43 13.50 -5.00
N LEU A 76 3.61 12.97 -5.36
CA LEU A 76 4.21 11.82 -4.71
C LEU A 76 4.55 12.13 -3.25
N ALA A 77 5.10 13.31 -2.97
CA ALA A 77 5.38 13.77 -1.62
C ALA A 77 4.10 13.85 -0.76
N THR A 78 3.01 14.39 -1.32
CA THR A 78 1.70 14.38 -0.66
C THR A 78 1.20 12.97 -0.37
N LEU A 79 1.25 12.06 -1.36
CA LEU A 79 0.80 10.67 -1.17
C LEU A 79 1.62 9.91 -0.12
N ARG A 80 2.93 10.19 -0.02
CA ARG A 80 3.81 9.63 1.03
C ARG A 80 3.44 10.15 2.41
N ALA A 81 3.17 11.45 2.53
CA ALA A 81 2.70 12.03 3.79
C ALA A 81 1.36 11.41 4.20
N ASP A 82 0.41 11.29 3.26
CA ASP A 82 -0.88 10.65 3.50
C ASP A 82 -0.73 9.19 3.98
N LEU A 83 0.18 8.40 3.37
CA LEU A 83 0.47 7.02 3.78
C LEU A 83 0.92 6.97 5.24
N HIS A 84 1.88 7.83 5.61
CA HIS A 84 2.39 7.90 6.97
C HIS A 84 1.28 8.26 7.97
N ASP A 85 0.43 9.23 7.62
CA ASP A 85 -0.70 9.64 8.44
C ASP A 85 -1.72 8.51 8.62
N PHE A 86 -2.09 7.82 7.53
CA PHE A 86 -3.00 6.67 7.61
C PHE A 86 -2.42 5.51 8.43
N THR A 87 -1.13 5.25 8.30
CA THR A 87 -0.43 4.22 9.09
C THR A 87 -0.44 4.55 10.58
N THR A 88 -0.17 5.81 10.91
CA THR A 88 -0.16 6.28 12.30
C THR A 88 -1.56 6.20 12.91
N LYS A 89 -2.57 6.72 12.20
CA LYS A 89 -3.97 6.66 12.64
C LYS A 89 -4.45 5.23 12.79
N PHE A 90 -4.16 4.34 11.84
CA PHE A 90 -4.55 2.93 11.94
C PHE A 90 -3.90 2.25 13.15
N LYS A 91 -2.63 2.54 13.44
CA LYS A 91 -1.92 2.01 14.62
C LYS A 91 -2.54 2.51 15.92
N GLU A 92 -2.85 3.80 16.01
CA GLU A 92 -3.52 4.41 17.17
C GLU A 92 -4.90 3.79 17.40
N LEU A 93 -5.69 3.69 16.34
CA LEU A 93 -7.07 3.20 16.39
C LEU A 93 -7.10 1.70 16.76
N LYS A 94 -6.11 0.92 16.28
CA LYS A 94 -5.89 -0.46 16.72
C LYS A 94 -5.50 -0.56 18.19
N ALA A 95 -4.68 0.35 18.71
CA ALA A 95 -4.32 0.40 20.12
C ALA A 95 -5.55 0.73 21.00
N ASN A 96 -6.36 1.71 20.58
CA ASN A 96 -7.61 2.10 21.25
C ASN A 96 -8.65 0.97 21.25
N TYR A 97 -8.79 0.24 20.15
CA TYR A 97 -9.65 -0.93 20.04
C TYR A 97 -9.21 -2.04 21.02
N ASN A 98 -7.91 -2.34 21.08
CA ASN A 98 -7.37 -3.35 21.99
C ASN A 98 -7.52 -2.95 23.46
N GLN A 99 -7.31 -1.67 23.78
CA GLN A 99 -7.46 -1.16 25.14
C GLN A 99 -8.92 -1.15 25.60
N SER A 100 -9.85 -0.78 24.71
CA SER A 100 -11.29 -0.78 25.01
C SER A 100 -11.82 -2.19 25.23
N ASN A 101 -11.43 -3.16 24.39
CA ASN A 101 -11.77 -4.56 24.61
C ASN A 101 -11.19 -5.13 25.92
N ALA A 102 -9.93 -4.84 26.23
CA ALA A 102 -9.31 -5.26 27.48
C ALA A 102 -10.01 -4.65 28.71
N ARG A 103 -10.45 -3.40 28.59
CA ARG A 103 -11.16 -2.67 29.65
C ARG A 103 -12.56 -3.23 29.88
N THR A 104 -13.32 -3.49 28.82
CA THR A 104 -14.65 -4.12 28.92
C THR A 104 -14.60 -5.50 29.56
N GLN A 105 -13.56 -6.30 29.26
CA GLN A 105 -13.36 -7.62 29.87
C GLN A 105 -13.02 -7.55 31.37
N LEU A 106 -12.30 -6.52 31.80
CA LEU A 106 -11.99 -6.30 33.23
C LEU A 106 -13.23 -5.86 34.02
N PHE A 107 -14.07 -4.99 33.44
CA PHE A 107 -15.30 -4.53 34.09
C PHE A 107 -16.44 -5.56 34.04
N SER A 108 -16.52 -6.39 33.00
CA SER A 108 -17.47 -7.51 32.92
C SER A 108 -17.14 -8.62 33.93
N SER A 109 -15.85 -8.85 34.21
CA SER A 109 -15.39 -9.81 35.23
C SER A 109 -15.78 -9.40 36.67
N GLN A 110 -16.02 -8.10 36.92
CA GLN A 110 -16.39 -7.61 38.25
C GLN A 110 -17.91 -7.45 38.47
N SER A 111 -18.73 -7.61 37.41
CA SER A 111 -20.17 -7.28 37.45
C SER A 111 -21.12 -8.50 37.47
N THR A 112 -20.61 -9.73 37.44
CA THR A 112 -21.46 -10.94 37.34
C THR A 112 -21.77 -11.57 38.71
N ALA A 113 -22.64 -10.90 39.47
CA ALA A 113 -23.39 -11.53 40.58
C ALA A 113 -24.68 -12.23 40.11
N ASN A 114 -24.96 -12.27 38.80
CA ASN A 114 -26.17 -12.88 38.23
C ASN A 114 -25.82 -14.04 37.26
N PRO A 115 -26.20 -15.29 37.57
CA PRO A 115 -25.80 -16.50 36.82
C PRO A 115 -26.63 -16.79 35.57
N PHE A 116 -27.34 -15.82 34.98
CA PHE A 116 -28.22 -16.05 33.82
C PHE A 116 -27.91 -15.18 32.59
N VAL A 117 -26.86 -14.35 32.63
CA VAL A 117 -26.51 -13.50 31.47
C VAL A 117 -25.17 -13.97 30.91
N GLU A 118 -25.29 -14.82 29.90
CA GLU A 118 -24.23 -15.35 29.08
C GLU A 118 -23.68 -14.24 28.19
N ASP A 119 -22.59 -13.59 28.60
CA ASP A 119 -21.82 -12.74 27.69
C ASP A 119 -20.44 -13.33 27.41
N SER A 120 -20.28 -13.62 26.12
CA SER A 120 -19.15 -14.23 25.48
C SER A 120 -18.00 -13.23 25.37
N THR A 121 -16.91 -13.36 26.12
CA THR A 121 -15.61 -12.87 25.62
C THR A 121 -14.40 -13.56 26.25
N MET A 122 -13.36 -13.61 25.41
CA MET A 122 -12.09 -14.31 25.52
C MET A 122 -11.36 -14.02 26.83
N ASN A 123 -10.73 -15.05 27.41
CA ASN A 123 -9.71 -14.80 28.43
C ASN A 123 -8.38 -15.45 28.04
N LYS A 124 -7.36 -14.62 28.23
CA LYS A 124 -5.94 -14.84 28.01
C LYS A 124 -5.50 -16.11 28.75
N ARG A 125 -4.77 -16.97 28.06
CA ARG A 125 -4.14 -18.18 28.61
C ARG A 125 -3.29 -17.82 29.83
N ILE A 126 -3.80 -18.04 31.04
CA ILE A 126 -3.01 -17.99 32.27
C ILE A 126 -2.24 -19.30 32.34
N ILE A 127 -0.96 -19.26 31.97
CA ILE A 127 -0.03 -20.34 32.27
C ILE A 127 0.25 -20.23 33.78
N HIS A 128 -0.47 -21.00 34.59
CA HIS A 128 -0.15 -21.19 36.00
C HIS A 128 1.09 -22.09 36.07
N ASN A 129 2.18 -21.51 36.57
CA ASN A 129 3.35 -22.23 37.02
C ASN A 129 3.01 -22.85 38.38
N ASP A 130 2.87 -24.16 38.41
CA ASP A 130 2.51 -24.94 39.59
C ASP A 130 3.71 -25.03 40.53
N ASN A 131 3.67 -24.27 41.62
CA ASN A 131 4.46 -24.47 42.83
C ASN A 131 3.84 -23.61 43.93
N ASP A 132 2.81 -24.13 44.58
CA ASP A 132 2.69 -23.93 46.03
C ASP A 132 1.79 -24.99 46.66
N ILE A 133 2.41 -25.79 47.54
CA ILE A 133 1.79 -26.81 48.36
C ILE A 133 1.60 -26.22 49.76
N ASN A 134 0.41 -26.44 50.33
CA ASN A 134 -0.08 -26.08 51.68
C ASN A 134 -0.68 -24.66 51.77
N ASP A 135 -1.90 -24.47 52.25
CA ASP A 135 -2.34 -24.93 53.57
C ASP A 135 -3.88 -25.09 53.66
N ARG A 136 -4.28 -25.95 54.59
CA ARG A 136 -5.63 -26.41 54.87
C ARG A 136 -6.44 -25.34 55.60
N SER A 137 -7.72 -25.21 55.26
CA SER A 137 -8.76 -24.80 56.22
C SER A 137 -10.13 -25.30 55.78
N PHE A 138 -10.72 -26.12 56.65
CA PHE A 138 -12.04 -26.72 56.54
C PHE A 138 -13.16 -25.68 56.74
N SER A 139 -14.18 -25.73 55.89
CA SER A 139 -15.56 -25.47 56.31
C SER A 139 -16.56 -26.14 55.37
N ASN A 140 -17.37 -27.02 55.98
CA ASN A 140 -18.54 -27.67 55.42
C ASN A 140 -19.62 -26.64 55.03
N ARG A 141 -20.03 -26.62 53.76
CA ARG A 141 -21.44 -26.36 53.40
C ARG A 141 -21.77 -26.86 51.99
N SER A 142 -22.84 -27.64 51.92
CA SER A 142 -23.65 -27.99 50.73
C SER A 142 -22.98 -28.74 49.58
N GLN A 143 -23.31 -30.03 49.53
CA GLN A 143 -23.40 -30.86 48.33
C GLN A 143 -24.11 -30.14 47.18
N GLN A 144 -23.68 -30.52 45.96
CA GLN A 144 -24.45 -30.50 44.72
C GLN A 144 -24.37 -29.22 43.87
N GLN A 145 -23.22 -28.99 43.22
CA GLN A 145 -23.08 -28.47 41.83
C GLN A 145 -21.60 -28.16 41.55
N SER A 146 -20.81 -29.16 41.15
CA SER A 146 -19.40 -28.93 40.74
C SER A 146 -19.06 -29.48 39.36
N ALA A 147 -20.07 -29.80 38.54
CA ALA A 147 -19.88 -30.15 37.13
C ALA A 147 -19.91 -28.92 36.18
N LEU A 148 -20.17 -27.72 36.71
CA LEU A 148 -20.42 -26.52 35.89
C LEU A 148 -19.19 -25.69 35.45
N PRO A 149 -17.96 -25.83 35.96
CA PRO A 149 -16.83 -25.09 35.39
C PRO A 149 -16.33 -25.72 34.08
N LEU A 150 -16.40 -27.05 33.94
CA LEU A 150 -15.95 -27.77 32.74
C LEU A 150 -16.92 -27.58 31.56
N TYR A 151 -18.23 -27.69 31.81
CA TYR A 151 -19.26 -27.51 30.77
C TYR A 151 -19.31 -26.07 30.24
N ASN A 152 -19.19 -25.08 31.13
CA ASN A 152 -19.09 -23.68 30.75
C ASN A 152 -17.79 -23.39 29.98
N GLY A 153 -16.67 -24.04 30.38
CA GLY A 153 -15.41 -24.02 29.63
C GLY A 153 -15.54 -24.58 28.21
N LEU A 154 -16.18 -25.73 28.04
CA LEU A 154 -16.42 -26.38 26.75
C LEU A 154 -17.32 -25.56 25.82
N GLN A 155 -18.43 -25.02 26.34
CA GLN A 155 -19.30 -24.14 25.55
C GLN A 155 -18.59 -22.86 25.13
N LYS A 156 -17.78 -22.28 26.02
CA LYS A 156 -16.95 -21.11 25.70
C LYS A 156 -15.91 -21.45 24.63
N GLU A 157 -15.25 -22.60 24.73
CA GLU A 157 -14.28 -23.08 23.72
C GLU A 157 -14.95 -23.29 22.36
N GLN A 158 -16.11 -23.94 22.32
CA GLN A 158 -16.89 -24.15 21.10
C GLN A 158 -17.28 -22.82 20.44
N SER A 159 -17.76 -21.85 21.22
CA SER A 159 -18.10 -20.52 20.70
C SER A 159 -16.89 -19.72 20.21
N ILE A 160 -15.70 -20.01 20.74
CA ILE A 160 -14.43 -19.42 20.28
C ILE A 160 -13.99 -20.09 18.97
N PHE A 161 -14.16 -21.41 18.84
CA PHE A 161 -13.86 -22.13 17.59
C PHE A 161 -14.79 -21.76 16.44
N GLU A 162 -16.09 -21.61 16.71
CA GLU A 162 -17.06 -21.19 15.69
C GLU A 162 -16.77 -19.76 15.21
N ARG A 163 -16.48 -18.84 16.14
CA ARG A 163 -16.07 -17.47 15.78
C ARG A 163 -14.72 -17.43 15.09
N GLY A 164 -13.77 -18.25 15.50
CA GLY A 164 -12.46 -18.37 14.87
C GLY A 164 -12.56 -18.88 13.42
N ASN A 165 -13.40 -19.89 13.16
CA ASN A 165 -13.64 -20.38 11.80
C ASN A 165 -14.28 -19.32 10.92
N ALA A 166 -15.38 -18.71 11.36
CA ALA A 166 -16.03 -17.63 10.61
C ALA A 166 -15.07 -16.43 10.35
N GLN A 167 -14.17 -16.16 11.30
CA GLN A 167 -13.14 -15.14 11.16
C GLN A 167 -12.08 -15.52 10.13
N LEU A 168 -11.61 -16.77 10.13
CA LEU A 168 -10.65 -17.27 9.15
C LEU A 168 -11.25 -17.27 7.75
N ASP A 169 -12.50 -17.70 7.59
CA ASP A 169 -13.19 -17.71 6.30
C ASP A 169 -13.33 -16.30 5.73
N MET A 170 -13.70 -15.34 6.57
CA MET A 170 -13.78 -13.92 6.17
C MET A 170 -12.40 -13.32 5.85
N ILE A 171 -11.35 -13.68 6.60
CA ILE A 171 -9.96 -13.26 6.29
C ILE A 171 -9.50 -13.88 4.97
N LEU A 172 -9.84 -15.15 4.72
CA LEU A 172 -9.51 -15.85 3.49
C LEU A 172 -10.22 -15.23 2.30
N GLU A 173 -11.52 -14.95 2.40
CA GLU A 173 -12.29 -14.32 1.32
C GLU A 173 -11.78 -12.93 0.97
N MET A 174 -11.46 -12.10 1.97
CA MET A 174 -10.79 -10.82 1.73
C MET A 174 -9.37 -10.99 1.19
N GLY A 175 -8.65 -12.01 1.65
CA GLY A 175 -7.34 -12.38 1.11
C GLY A 175 -7.41 -12.75 -0.37
N TYR A 176 -8.45 -13.46 -0.79
CA TYR A 176 -8.73 -13.77 -2.18
C TYR A 176 -9.01 -12.50 -3.00
N GLN A 177 -9.86 -11.60 -2.51
CA GLN A 177 -10.16 -10.34 -3.21
C GLN A 177 -8.93 -9.42 -3.31
N SER A 178 -8.18 -9.26 -2.22
CA SER A 178 -6.94 -8.47 -2.23
C SER A 178 -5.86 -9.12 -3.11
N PHE A 179 -5.79 -10.46 -3.16
CA PHE A 179 -4.89 -11.17 -4.05
C PHE A 179 -5.29 -10.95 -5.51
N ASP A 180 -6.58 -11.02 -5.83
CA ASP A 180 -7.10 -10.73 -7.18
C ASP A 180 -6.74 -9.31 -7.61
N ASP A 181 -6.89 -8.33 -6.72
CA ASP A 181 -6.45 -6.95 -6.95
C ASP A 181 -4.93 -6.85 -7.19
N ILE A 182 -4.11 -7.57 -6.42
CA ILE A 182 -2.65 -7.61 -6.61
C ILE A 182 -2.28 -8.30 -7.93
N VAL A 183 -2.98 -9.36 -8.32
CA VAL A 183 -2.80 -10.07 -9.60
C VAL A 183 -3.21 -9.16 -10.76
N HIS A 184 -4.30 -8.42 -10.63
CA HIS A 184 -4.72 -7.44 -11.61
C HIS A 184 -3.72 -6.27 -11.72
N GLN A 185 -3.18 -5.80 -10.58
CA GLN A 185 -2.07 -4.84 -10.54
C GLN A 185 -0.81 -5.38 -11.21
N ASN A 186 -0.57 -6.69 -11.19
CA ASN A 186 0.56 -7.32 -11.88
C ASN A 186 0.43 -7.21 -13.40
N LYS A 187 -0.77 -7.43 -13.96
CA LYS A 187 -1.03 -7.20 -15.39
C LYS A 187 -0.81 -5.74 -15.80
N ILE A 188 -1.16 -4.80 -14.91
CA ILE A 188 -0.89 -3.37 -15.13
C ILE A 188 0.62 -3.13 -15.11
N LEU A 189 1.37 -3.74 -14.19
CA LEU A 189 2.83 -3.70 -14.11
C LEU A 189 3.48 -4.21 -15.40
N ASP A 190 3.08 -5.38 -15.91
CA ASP A 190 3.59 -5.92 -17.18
C ASP A 190 3.32 -4.94 -18.33
N SER A 191 2.12 -4.38 -18.41
CA SER A 191 1.78 -3.41 -19.45
C SER A 191 2.60 -2.10 -19.34
N VAL A 192 2.96 -1.69 -18.12
CA VAL A 192 3.82 -0.52 -17.88
C VAL A 192 5.27 -0.85 -18.19
N GLN A 193 5.75 -2.04 -17.82
CA GLN A 193 7.08 -2.53 -18.16
C GLN A 193 7.24 -2.65 -19.67
N ASP A 194 6.25 -3.21 -20.37
CA ASP A 194 6.24 -3.30 -21.83
C ASP A 194 6.25 -1.92 -22.48
N ARG A 195 5.43 -0.99 -21.98
CA ARG A 195 5.46 0.41 -22.46
C ARG A 195 6.78 1.10 -22.17
N MET A 196 7.39 0.85 -21.01
CA MET A 196 8.69 1.40 -20.62
C MET A 196 9.82 0.80 -21.46
N SER A 197 9.82 -0.51 -21.68
CA SER A 197 10.76 -1.23 -22.53
C SER A 197 10.65 -0.77 -23.98
N ASN A 198 9.42 -0.65 -24.49
CA ASN A 198 9.16 -0.08 -25.81
C ASN A 198 9.55 1.39 -25.90
N SER A 199 9.34 2.18 -24.83
CA SER A 199 9.80 3.58 -24.72
C SER A 199 11.32 3.67 -24.77
N LEU A 200 12.03 2.90 -23.94
CA LEU A 200 13.49 2.82 -23.92
C LEU A 200 14.05 2.33 -25.26
N ARG A 201 13.41 1.32 -25.87
CA ARG A 201 13.76 0.83 -27.20
C ARG A 201 13.50 1.88 -28.27
N THR A 202 12.39 2.62 -28.21
CA THR A 202 12.14 3.71 -29.17
C THR A 202 13.01 4.93 -28.91
N LEU A 203 13.45 5.19 -27.69
CA LEU A 203 14.42 6.24 -27.34
C LEU A 203 15.81 5.88 -27.88
N GLY A 204 16.23 4.62 -27.71
CA GLY A 204 17.47 4.10 -28.31
C GLY A 204 17.44 4.01 -29.84
N VAL A 205 16.25 3.77 -30.44
CA VAL A 205 16.05 3.89 -31.90
C VAL A 205 15.90 5.37 -32.32
N SER A 206 15.52 6.27 -31.41
CA SER A 206 15.45 7.70 -31.68
C SER A 206 16.84 8.30 -31.81
N ASP A 207 17.88 7.78 -31.17
CA ASP A 207 19.25 8.28 -31.39
C ASP A 207 19.66 8.16 -32.87
N GLU A 208 19.33 7.05 -33.53
CA GLU A 208 19.55 6.85 -34.98
C GLU A 208 18.70 7.82 -35.83
N THR A 209 17.49 8.14 -35.37
CA THR A 209 16.57 9.08 -36.04
C THR A 209 17.00 10.54 -35.84
N ILE A 210 17.43 10.89 -34.62
CA ILE A 210 18.03 12.17 -34.23
C ILE A 210 19.33 12.37 -35.00
N HIS A 211 20.15 11.33 -35.16
CA HIS A 211 21.36 11.39 -35.98
C HIS A 211 21.03 11.64 -37.46
N ASN A 212 19.98 11.00 -37.99
CA ASN A 212 19.53 11.22 -39.37
C ASN A 212 18.96 12.63 -39.59
N ILE A 213 18.30 13.22 -38.59
CA ILE A 213 17.83 14.61 -38.63
C ILE A 213 19.01 15.58 -38.57
N ASN A 214 19.94 15.37 -37.63
CA ASN A 214 21.11 16.24 -37.47
C ASN A 214 22.06 16.15 -38.68
N LYS A 215 22.12 14.98 -39.34
CA LYS A 215 22.85 14.78 -40.60
C LYS A 215 22.36 15.69 -41.72
N ARG A 216 21.05 15.98 -41.84
CA ARG A 216 20.54 16.89 -42.87
C ARG A 216 21.03 18.32 -42.67
N VAL A 217 21.00 18.80 -41.43
CA VAL A 217 21.47 20.15 -41.08
C VAL A 217 22.99 20.27 -41.24
N PHE A 218 23.75 19.23 -40.88
CA PHE A 218 25.19 19.20 -41.10
C PHE A 218 25.54 19.20 -42.60
N THR A 219 24.83 18.40 -43.40
CA THR A 219 25.05 18.34 -44.86
C THR A 219 24.77 19.69 -45.52
N ASP A 220 23.71 20.39 -45.11
CA ASP A 220 23.38 21.71 -45.64
C ASP A 220 24.43 22.78 -45.29
N LYS A 221 24.93 22.78 -44.04
CA LYS A 221 26.06 23.64 -43.64
C LYS A 221 27.32 23.35 -44.43
N VAL A 222 27.65 22.06 -44.64
CA VAL A 222 28.82 21.68 -45.45
C VAL A 222 28.68 22.21 -46.87
N ILE A 223 27.52 22.01 -47.51
CA ILE A 223 27.24 22.50 -48.87
C ILE A 223 27.43 24.02 -48.95
N PHE A 224 26.90 24.77 -47.98
CA PHE A 224 27.06 26.22 -47.88
C PHE A 224 28.54 26.65 -47.79
N TYR A 225 29.33 26.04 -46.91
CA TYR A 225 30.75 26.36 -46.78
C TYR A 225 31.56 25.98 -48.03
N THR A 226 31.25 24.86 -48.70
CA THR A 226 31.90 24.51 -49.98
C THR A 226 31.59 25.51 -51.09
N LEU A 227 30.34 25.98 -51.21
CA LEU A 227 29.94 26.99 -52.18
C LEU A 227 30.60 28.35 -51.90
N LEU A 228 30.66 28.75 -50.62
CA LEU A 228 31.34 29.96 -50.18
C LEU A 228 32.84 29.91 -50.53
N PHE A 229 33.50 28.80 -50.26
CA PHE A 229 34.92 28.62 -50.57
C PHE A 229 35.18 28.65 -52.08
N LEU A 230 34.33 28.00 -52.88
CA LEU A 230 34.42 28.01 -54.34
C LEU A 230 34.26 29.42 -54.93
N LEU A 231 33.35 30.23 -54.38
CA LEU A 231 33.17 31.62 -54.78
C LEU A 231 34.41 32.48 -54.51
N PHE A 232 34.99 32.35 -53.31
CA PHE A 232 36.25 33.03 -52.98
C PHE A 232 37.41 32.57 -53.87
N LEU A 233 37.50 31.28 -54.16
CA LEU A 233 38.53 30.73 -55.06
C LEU A 233 38.38 31.27 -56.48
N SER A 234 37.14 31.33 -57.00
CA SER A 234 36.84 31.90 -58.32
C SER A 234 37.22 33.38 -58.38
N MET A 235 36.91 34.16 -57.34
CA MET A 235 37.29 35.57 -57.29
C MET A 235 38.81 35.76 -57.21
N TYR A 236 39.50 34.90 -56.45
CA TYR A 236 40.97 34.89 -56.39
C TYR A 236 41.59 34.56 -57.75
N LEU A 237 41.06 33.57 -58.46
CA LEU A 237 41.53 33.19 -59.80
C LEU A 237 41.34 34.34 -60.80
N LEU A 238 40.19 35.03 -60.77
CA LEU A 238 39.94 36.20 -61.61
C LEU A 238 40.93 37.34 -61.31
N LEU A 239 41.18 37.65 -60.03
CA LEU A 239 42.17 38.66 -59.65
C LEU A 239 43.60 38.29 -60.07
N LYS A 240 43.95 37.00 -60.03
CA LYS A 240 45.27 36.52 -60.47
C LYS A 240 45.41 36.50 -62.00
N TYR A 241 44.33 36.28 -62.73
CA TYR A 241 44.38 36.22 -64.20
C TYR A 241 44.23 37.59 -64.87
N LEU A 242 43.60 38.55 -64.17
CA LEU A 242 43.42 39.93 -64.64
C LEU A 242 44.59 40.86 -64.25
N ARG A 243 45.51 40.38 -63.39
CA ARG A 243 46.73 41.08 -62.98
C ARG A 243 47.95 40.41 -63.62
#